data_AF-A0A661QM69-F1
#
_entry.id   AF-A0A661QM69-F1
#
_cell.length_a   1.000
_cell.length_b   1.000
_cell.length_c   1.000
_cell.angle_alpha   90.00
_cell.angle_beta   90.00
_cell.angle_gamma   90.00
#
_symmetry.space_group_name_H-M   'P 1'
#
loop_
_entity.id
_entity.type
_entity.pdbx_description
1 polymer ?
#
loop_
_entity_poly.entity_id
_entity_poly.type
_entity_poly.pdbx_seq_one_letter_code
_entity_poly.pdbx_strand_id
1 'polypeptide(L)'
;MLKTSGLAAKVVDPTTMVIYPNVEAKLREYQDLKIRTFYLNYLDVKKAVALLAKIVKTRDIIGNEKLHAITVRGTREQIEIASRLIEANDRPPAETLLNVEVLEVSRRKERQLGIEFNPSSITFGLGEASKEINAETSFASTASVYALDHLTSKEVLLSIPTATLNLLRKDTDTKVLANPQIRAKSGEKARIHIGERVPLRVNRRIDTTGAVTNDYEYQDIGVKLDVQPVINSQNEVTLKLNVEVSALGPNLGTVDEPQYSIRTRKATSVLAVRDGEPVIIGGLISDEERNTVRKVPFLGDIPVLGHLFTNLDTTKIKTDILMTITPIVLRGQRVPGKDVREIWSGQSKEFSTREPYESVAERKMEYLDNFAGKKDARKARVVKENVVPPSRDNTLSSPLKADKDAEGSPNPGPGKDTQVVPRSANNQDSEFERPMKMDQLDKTPPGPSAKATPPEAGARADITSLWPKMLGYSIHVGSYQEESRAERRLNELKKENYDVFMIPAHVPGKGFYYRLFVGKFKDKESAQMVCDTLKAKDEFPRDIHVVKRNWAFGG
;
A
#
# COMPACT_ATOMS: atom_id res chain seq x y z
N MET A 1 -33.30 -25.98 48.65
CA MET A 1 -34.46 -26.91 48.60
C MET A 1 -34.46 -27.72 47.30
N LEU A 2 -35.27 -27.45 46.28
CA LEU A 2 -35.39 -28.36 45.11
C LEU A 2 -34.04 -28.73 44.45
N LYS A 3 -33.25 -27.75 43.98
CA LYS A 3 -31.94 -28.00 43.36
C LYS A 3 -30.93 -28.73 44.28
N THR A 4 -30.93 -28.42 45.58
CA THR A 4 -30.06 -29.10 46.56
C THR A 4 -30.50 -30.53 46.88
N SER A 5 -31.76 -30.88 46.59
CA SER A 5 -32.31 -32.23 46.76
C SER A 5 -32.32 -33.05 45.46
N GLY A 6 -31.67 -32.56 44.39
CA GLY A 6 -31.67 -33.24 43.09
C GLY A 6 -33.03 -33.23 42.37
N LEU A 7 -33.94 -32.33 42.74
CA LEU A 7 -35.27 -32.21 42.16
C LEU A 7 -35.36 -30.98 41.23
N ALA A 8 -36.05 -31.16 40.11
CA ALA A 8 -36.49 -30.10 39.21
C ALA A 8 -38.02 -29.92 39.35
N ALA A 9 -38.53 -28.79 38.87
CA ALA A 9 -39.98 -28.52 38.87
C ALA A 9 -40.39 -27.76 37.61
N LYS A 10 -41.59 -28.08 37.11
CA LYS A 10 -42.26 -27.37 36.02
C LYS A 10 -43.58 -26.80 36.53
N VAL A 11 -43.76 -25.49 36.42
CA VAL A 11 -45.08 -24.88 36.55
C VAL A 11 -45.86 -25.20 35.27
N VAL A 12 -47.01 -25.84 35.41
CA VAL A 12 -47.90 -26.17 34.29
C VAL A 12 -49.00 -25.13 34.18
N ASP A 13 -49.63 -24.79 35.31
CA ASP A 13 -50.68 -23.78 35.46
C ASP A 13 -50.36 -22.86 36.65
N PRO A 14 -51.02 -21.69 36.78
CA PRO A 14 -50.86 -20.81 37.95
C PRO A 14 -51.09 -21.47 39.31
N THR A 15 -51.81 -22.60 39.34
CA THR A 15 -52.12 -23.39 40.54
C THR A 15 -51.37 -24.73 40.62
N THR A 16 -50.66 -25.14 39.56
CA THR A 16 -50.23 -26.55 39.38
C THR A 16 -48.75 -26.62 39.00
N MET A 17 -47.94 -27.29 39.84
CA MET A 17 -46.51 -27.47 39.62
C MET A 17 -46.12 -28.95 39.77
N VAL A 18 -45.53 -29.52 38.72
CA VAL A 18 -45.02 -30.90 38.69
C VAL A 18 -43.57 -30.90 39.16
N ILE A 19 -43.26 -31.69 40.19
CA ILE A 19 -41.89 -31.88 40.72
C ILE A 19 -41.39 -33.26 40.28
N TYR A 20 -40.16 -33.32 39.77
CA TYR A 20 -39.58 -34.55 39.22
C TYR A 20 -38.07 -34.67 39.51
N PRO A 21 -37.48 -35.88 39.51
CA PRO A 21 -36.03 -36.06 39.66
C PRO A 21 -35.27 -35.39 38.51
N ASN A 22 -34.19 -34.67 38.83
CA ASN A 22 -33.37 -33.94 37.87
C ASN A 22 -32.44 -34.88 37.07
N VAL A 23 -33.04 -35.82 36.34
CA VAL A 23 -32.38 -36.83 35.50
C VAL A 23 -32.69 -36.58 34.03
N GLU A 24 -31.74 -36.87 33.14
CA GLU A 24 -31.81 -36.46 31.74
C GLU A 24 -33.06 -37.00 31.00
N ALA A 25 -33.51 -38.21 31.32
CA ALA A 25 -34.73 -38.78 30.76
C ALA A 25 -35.98 -37.94 31.10
N LYS A 26 -36.13 -37.51 32.37
CA LYS A 26 -37.27 -36.69 32.81
C LYS A 26 -37.13 -35.23 32.40
N LEU A 27 -35.91 -34.72 32.26
CA LEU A 27 -35.68 -33.42 31.61
C LEU A 27 -36.19 -33.43 30.16
N ARG A 28 -35.86 -34.45 29.35
CA ARG A 28 -36.35 -34.56 27.95
C ARG A 28 -37.88 -34.68 27.84
N GLU A 29 -38.55 -35.14 28.90
CA GLU A 29 -40.02 -35.31 28.97
C GLU A 29 -40.75 -34.01 29.38
N TYR A 30 -40.19 -33.23 30.31
CA TYR A 30 -40.84 -32.03 30.86
C TYR A 30 -40.26 -30.70 30.36
N GLN A 31 -39.05 -30.65 29.81
CA GLN A 31 -38.41 -29.41 29.37
C GLN A 31 -39.03 -28.84 28.09
N ASP A 32 -39.52 -27.60 28.16
CA ASP A 32 -40.11 -26.92 27.00
C ASP A 32 -39.03 -26.52 25.99
N LEU A 33 -39.11 -27.11 24.79
CA LEU A 33 -38.29 -26.74 23.65
C LEU A 33 -39.05 -25.75 22.77
N LYS A 34 -38.45 -24.59 22.52
CA LYS A 34 -38.92 -23.61 21.54
C LYS A 34 -38.13 -23.76 20.24
N ILE A 35 -38.69 -23.30 19.14
CA ILE A 35 -37.98 -23.10 17.87
C ILE A 35 -37.92 -21.60 17.60
N ARG A 36 -36.77 -21.11 17.13
CA ARG A 36 -36.61 -19.74 16.64
C ARG A 36 -35.72 -19.72 15.41
N THR A 37 -36.21 -19.12 14.34
CA THR A 37 -35.42 -18.73 13.17
C THR A 37 -34.87 -17.34 13.39
N PHE A 38 -33.60 -17.15 13.02
CA PHE A 38 -32.92 -15.87 12.98
C PHE A 38 -32.45 -15.62 11.55
N TYR A 39 -32.63 -14.40 11.07
CA TYR A 39 -32.09 -13.94 9.79
C TYR A 39 -30.76 -13.21 10.05
N LEU A 40 -29.76 -13.47 9.21
CA LEU A 40 -28.41 -12.93 9.30
C LEU A 40 -28.20 -11.90 8.18
N ASN A 41 -27.54 -10.80 8.52
CA ASN A 41 -27.33 -9.67 7.60
C ASN A 41 -25.93 -9.68 6.99
N TYR A 42 -24.94 -10.20 7.73
CA TYR A 42 -23.52 -10.11 7.42
C TYR A 42 -22.74 -11.39 7.78
N LEU A 43 -23.18 -12.13 8.80
CA LEU A 43 -22.55 -13.36 9.25
C LEU A 43 -22.89 -14.52 8.30
N ASP A 44 -21.87 -15.23 7.84
CA ASP A 44 -22.05 -16.46 7.05
C ASP A 44 -22.75 -17.56 7.87
N VAL A 45 -23.72 -18.23 7.23
CA VAL A 45 -24.54 -19.29 7.83
C VAL A 45 -23.68 -20.45 8.35
N LYS A 46 -22.64 -20.85 7.63
CA LYS A 46 -21.76 -21.97 8.05
C LYS A 46 -20.97 -21.60 9.30
N LYS A 47 -20.39 -20.40 9.36
CA LYS A 47 -19.74 -19.84 10.56
C LYS A 47 -20.73 -19.70 11.73
N ALA A 48 -21.95 -19.24 11.49
CA ALA A 48 -22.99 -19.08 12.52
C ALA A 48 -23.40 -20.42 13.16
N VAL A 49 -23.68 -21.44 12.33
CA VAL A 49 -24.01 -22.80 12.81
C VAL A 49 -22.84 -23.40 13.61
N ALA A 50 -21.60 -23.27 13.11
CA ALA A 50 -20.42 -23.78 13.79
C ALA A 50 -20.13 -23.09 15.14
N LEU A 51 -20.46 -21.81 15.29
CA LEU A 51 -20.36 -21.06 16.55
C LEU A 51 -21.42 -21.55 17.55
N LEU A 52 -22.69 -21.60 17.12
CA LEU A 52 -23.81 -21.93 18.01
C LEU A 52 -23.77 -23.40 18.46
N ALA A 53 -23.44 -24.34 17.58
CA ALA A 53 -23.33 -25.76 17.93
C ALA A 53 -22.28 -26.02 19.04
N LYS A 54 -21.16 -25.27 19.01
CA LYS A 54 -20.09 -25.38 20.02
C LYS A 54 -20.47 -24.79 21.38
N ILE A 55 -21.14 -23.64 21.39
CA ILE A 55 -21.43 -22.90 22.64
C ILE A 55 -22.74 -23.36 23.29
N VAL A 56 -23.81 -23.50 22.50
CA VAL A 56 -25.16 -23.84 22.98
C VAL A 56 -25.33 -25.35 23.23
N LYS A 57 -24.37 -26.18 22.77
CA LYS A 57 -24.35 -27.65 22.87
C LYS A 57 -25.55 -28.36 22.22
N THR A 58 -26.32 -27.65 21.40
CA THR A 58 -27.51 -28.14 20.68
C THR A 58 -27.11 -28.72 19.32
N ARG A 59 -27.69 -29.88 18.97
CA ARG A 59 -27.55 -30.51 17.64
C ARG A 59 -28.64 -30.07 16.64
N ASP A 60 -29.82 -29.68 17.15
CA ASP A 60 -30.96 -29.21 16.36
C ASP A 60 -30.77 -27.76 15.88
N ILE A 61 -29.76 -27.55 15.03
CA ILE A 61 -29.45 -26.27 14.38
C ILE A 61 -29.40 -26.49 12.87
N ILE A 62 -30.29 -25.83 12.13
CA ILE A 62 -30.41 -25.96 10.67
C ILE A 62 -30.11 -24.60 10.01
N GLY A 63 -29.09 -24.56 9.17
CA GLY A 63 -28.79 -23.39 8.34
C GLY A 63 -29.47 -23.45 6.97
N ASN A 64 -30.01 -22.33 6.52
CA ASN A 64 -30.53 -22.14 5.17
C ASN A 64 -29.77 -21.01 4.49
N GLU A 65 -28.79 -21.40 3.66
CA GLU A 65 -27.91 -20.47 2.94
C GLU A 65 -28.68 -19.58 1.96
N LYS A 66 -29.74 -20.07 1.32
CA LYS A 66 -30.54 -19.31 0.35
C LYS A 66 -31.35 -18.17 0.98
N LEU A 67 -31.69 -18.29 2.26
CA LEU A 67 -32.45 -17.28 3.01
C LEU A 67 -31.58 -16.49 4.01
N HIS A 68 -30.25 -16.71 4.01
CA HIS A 68 -29.33 -16.21 5.03
C HIS A 68 -29.86 -16.41 6.47
N ALA A 69 -30.47 -17.57 6.73
CA ALA A 69 -31.21 -17.83 7.96
C ALA A 69 -30.70 -19.06 8.70
N ILE A 70 -30.85 -19.07 10.02
CA ILE A 70 -30.55 -20.22 10.90
C ILE A 70 -31.74 -20.48 11.83
N THR A 71 -32.19 -21.73 11.87
CA THR A 71 -33.26 -22.19 12.76
C THR A 71 -32.67 -23.01 13.88
N VAL A 72 -32.89 -22.57 15.12
CA VAL A 72 -32.41 -23.21 16.35
C VAL A 72 -33.61 -23.75 17.13
N ARG A 73 -33.52 -25.00 17.58
CA ARG A 73 -34.46 -25.62 18.52
C ARG A 73 -33.75 -25.90 19.84
N GLY A 74 -34.33 -25.47 20.97
CA GLY A 74 -33.68 -25.58 22.27
C GLY A 74 -34.53 -25.01 23.40
N THR A 75 -33.96 -24.96 24.61
CA THR A 75 -34.63 -24.29 25.75
C THR A 75 -34.78 -22.78 25.50
N ARG A 76 -35.61 -22.12 26.30
CA ARG A 76 -35.77 -20.66 26.26
C ARG A 76 -34.44 -19.93 26.47
N GLU A 77 -33.63 -20.42 27.40
CA GLU A 77 -32.33 -19.88 27.81
C GLU A 77 -31.28 -20.10 26.71
N GLN A 78 -31.25 -21.31 26.13
CA GLN A 78 -30.41 -21.61 24.96
C GLN A 78 -30.71 -20.69 23.78
N ILE A 79 -31.99 -20.40 23.52
CA ILE A 79 -32.42 -19.50 22.43
C ILE A 79 -32.13 -18.03 22.75
N GLU A 80 -32.14 -17.63 24.02
CA GLU A 80 -31.71 -16.29 24.42
C GLU A 80 -30.19 -16.11 24.26
N ILE A 81 -29.40 -17.09 24.71
CA ILE A 81 -27.94 -17.13 24.49
C ILE A 81 -27.63 -17.12 22.99
N ALA A 82 -28.31 -17.94 22.18
CA ALA A 82 -28.16 -17.93 20.73
C ALA A 82 -28.50 -16.55 20.14
N SER A 83 -29.58 -15.91 20.59
CA SER A 83 -29.98 -14.56 20.14
C SER A 83 -28.88 -13.53 20.40
N ARG A 84 -28.33 -13.50 21.62
CA ARG A 84 -27.27 -12.54 21.99
C ARG A 84 -25.95 -12.85 21.27
N LEU A 85 -25.60 -14.13 21.08
CA LEU A 85 -24.42 -14.54 20.32
C LEU A 85 -24.51 -14.15 18.84
N ILE A 86 -25.68 -14.30 18.22
CA ILE A 86 -25.93 -13.83 16.85
C ILE A 86 -25.80 -12.31 16.81
N GLU A 87 -26.46 -11.58 17.72
CA GLU A 87 -26.37 -10.12 17.80
C GLU A 87 -24.94 -9.60 18.06
N ALA A 88 -24.10 -10.36 18.77
CA ALA A 88 -22.69 -10.01 18.97
C ALA A 88 -21.83 -10.16 17.69
N ASN A 89 -22.16 -11.12 16.81
CA ASN A 89 -21.33 -11.52 15.67
C ASN A 89 -21.88 -11.08 14.30
N ASP A 90 -23.18 -10.90 14.14
CA ASP A 90 -23.83 -10.42 12.91
C ASP A 90 -23.73 -8.88 12.81
N ARG A 91 -22.50 -8.40 12.60
CA ARG A 91 -22.16 -6.98 12.54
C ARG A 91 -21.65 -6.62 11.14
N PRO A 92 -21.92 -5.39 10.64
CA PRO A 92 -21.52 -4.98 9.30
C PRO A 92 -19.99 -5.06 9.16
N PRO A 93 -19.47 -5.65 8.08
CA PRO A 93 -18.04 -5.80 7.89
C PRO A 93 -17.37 -4.43 7.78
N ALA A 94 -16.16 -4.32 8.35
CA ALA A 94 -15.35 -3.13 8.24
C ALA A 94 -14.87 -2.96 6.78
N GLU A 95 -14.83 -1.71 6.31
CA GLU A 95 -14.51 -1.33 4.92
C GLU A 95 -13.49 -0.20 4.90
N THR A 96 -12.54 -0.26 3.97
CA THR A 96 -11.55 0.80 3.72
C THR A 96 -11.48 1.11 2.23
N LEU A 97 -11.31 2.40 1.91
CA LEU A 97 -10.86 2.89 0.60
C LEU A 97 -9.35 3.05 0.66
N LEU A 98 -8.65 2.51 -0.32
CA LEU A 98 -7.20 2.49 -0.38
C LEU A 98 -6.77 3.32 -1.59
N ASN A 99 -6.15 4.47 -1.32
CA ASN A 99 -5.57 5.33 -2.33
C ASN A 99 -4.07 5.03 -2.40
N VAL A 100 -3.57 4.58 -3.54
CA VAL A 100 -2.13 4.35 -3.78
C VAL A 100 -1.64 5.40 -4.76
N GLU A 101 -0.54 6.08 -4.46
CA GLU A 101 0.07 7.04 -5.38
C GLU A 101 1.46 6.56 -5.80
N VAL A 102 1.68 6.45 -7.11
CA VAL A 102 2.99 6.14 -7.70
C VAL A 102 3.42 7.32 -8.55
N LEU A 103 4.46 8.01 -8.09
CA LEU A 103 5.09 9.14 -8.78
C LEU A 103 6.46 8.70 -9.32
N GLU A 104 6.69 8.90 -10.62
CA GLU A 104 8.02 8.81 -11.23
C GLU A 104 8.34 10.16 -11.88
N VAL A 105 9.54 10.68 -11.58
CA VAL A 105 10.11 11.87 -12.22
C VAL A 105 11.46 11.45 -12.80
N SER A 106 11.61 11.51 -14.12
CA SER A 106 12.86 11.21 -14.81
C SER A 106 13.34 12.42 -15.58
N ARG A 107 14.62 12.75 -15.45
CA ARG A 107 15.29 13.91 -16.02
C ARG A 107 16.57 13.45 -16.70
N ARG A 108 16.60 13.54 -18.03
CA ARG A 108 17.78 13.28 -18.86
C ARG A 108 18.34 14.61 -19.37
N LYS A 109 19.64 14.81 -19.17
CA LYS A 109 20.40 15.94 -19.70
C LYS A 109 21.55 15.41 -20.53
N GLU A 110 21.63 15.85 -21.78
CA GLU A 110 22.54 15.34 -22.79
C GLU A 110 23.24 16.54 -23.43
N ARG A 111 24.56 16.57 -23.38
CA ARG A 111 25.37 17.70 -23.83
C ARG A 111 26.59 17.18 -24.59
N GLN A 112 26.59 17.37 -25.90
CA GLN A 112 27.70 17.05 -26.78
C GLN A 112 28.36 18.36 -27.25
N LEU A 113 29.63 18.57 -26.89
CA LEU A 113 30.39 19.77 -27.23
C LEU A 113 31.78 19.42 -27.73
N GLY A 114 32.14 19.90 -28.93
CA GLY A 114 33.49 19.84 -29.45
C GLY A 114 33.57 19.45 -30.92
N ILE A 115 34.77 19.11 -31.40
CA ILE A 115 34.99 18.72 -32.80
C ILE A 115 35.11 17.19 -32.90
N GLU A 116 34.24 16.60 -33.71
CA GLU A 116 34.29 15.19 -34.08
C GLU A 116 35.12 14.99 -35.34
N PHE A 117 36.09 14.07 -35.27
CA PHE A 117 36.94 13.70 -36.39
C PHE A 117 36.48 12.34 -36.95
N ASN A 118 36.18 12.30 -38.25
CA ASN A 118 35.66 11.10 -38.92
C ASN A 118 36.49 10.80 -40.20
N PRO A 119 37.16 9.63 -40.30
CA PRO A 119 37.28 8.59 -39.27
C PRO A 119 38.05 9.08 -38.02
N SER A 120 37.82 8.45 -36.87
CA SER A 120 38.45 8.84 -35.60
C SER A 120 39.91 8.38 -35.43
N SER A 121 40.57 8.02 -36.53
CA SER A 121 41.95 7.51 -36.57
C SER A 121 42.60 7.88 -37.90
N ILE A 122 43.82 8.43 -37.85
CA ILE A 122 44.66 8.60 -39.03
C ILE A 122 45.28 7.24 -39.34
N THR A 123 44.75 6.56 -40.36
CA THR A 123 45.32 5.30 -40.86
C THR A 123 46.34 5.60 -41.94
N PHE A 124 47.58 5.13 -41.75
CA PHE A 124 48.60 5.03 -42.80
C PHE A 124 48.82 3.55 -43.09
N GLY A 125 48.87 3.16 -44.36
CA GLY A 125 49.01 1.76 -44.73
C GLY A 125 48.84 1.51 -46.22
N LEU A 126 48.66 0.24 -46.57
CA LEU A 126 48.49 -0.19 -47.94
C LEU A 126 47.01 -0.22 -48.33
N GLY A 127 46.72 0.13 -49.58
CA GLY A 127 45.40 0.11 -50.21
C GLY A 127 45.44 -0.41 -51.63
N GLU A 128 44.28 -0.54 -52.25
CA GLU A 128 44.17 -1.00 -53.64
C GLU A 128 44.72 0.05 -54.61
N ALA A 129 45.46 -0.42 -55.63
CA ALA A 129 46.22 0.42 -56.56
C ALA A 129 45.32 1.31 -57.44
N SER A 130 45.01 2.51 -56.95
CA SER A 130 44.08 3.45 -57.57
C SER A 130 44.79 4.53 -58.41
N LYS A 131 44.07 5.17 -59.33
CA LYS A 131 44.56 6.35 -60.06
C LYS A 131 44.09 7.68 -59.45
N GLU A 132 42.98 7.63 -58.72
CA GLU A 132 42.30 8.76 -58.10
C GLU A 132 41.78 8.28 -56.74
N ILE A 133 41.90 9.12 -55.70
CA ILE A 133 41.37 8.81 -54.37
C ILE A 133 39.91 9.26 -54.34
N ASN A 134 38.99 8.31 -54.17
CA ASN A 134 37.55 8.53 -54.11
C ASN A 134 36.96 7.96 -52.80
N ALA A 135 35.65 8.15 -52.60
CA ALA A 135 34.95 7.67 -51.38
C ALA A 135 34.86 6.13 -51.25
N GLU A 136 35.24 5.38 -52.29
CA GLU A 136 35.24 3.91 -52.33
C GLU A 136 36.66 3.32 -52.17
N THR A 137 37.69 4.18 -52.15
CA THR A 137 39.10 3.77 -52.04
C THR A 137 39.37 3.20 -50.64
N SER A 138 39.79 1.93 -50.57
CA SER A 138 39.91 1.19 -49.30
C SER A 138 41.34 0.73 -48.98
N PHE A 139 41.58 0.45 -47.70
CA PHE A 139 42.83 -0.15 -47.23
C PHE A 139 42.81 -1.68 -47.41
N ALA A 140 43.92 -2.23 -47.90
CA ALA A 140 44.09 -3.66 -48.10
C ALA A 140 44.17 -4.38 -46.73
N SER A 141 43.18 -5.24 -46.45
CA SER A 141 43.07 -5.95 -45.16
C SER A 141 44.11 -7.07 -45.00
N THR A 142 44.80 -7.47 -46.06
CA THR A 142 45.90 -8.45 -46.07
C THR A 142 46.83 -8.13 -47.24
N ALA A 143 48.15 -8.13 -47.00
CA ALA A 143 49.18 -7.97 -48.02
C ALA A 143 50.13 -9.17 -48.01
N SER A 144 50.66 -9.55 -49.18
CA SER A 144 51.68 -10.60 -49.30
C SER A 144 53.09 -10.01 -49.17
N VAL A 145 54.05 -10.81 -48.69
CA VAL A 145 55.46 -10.38 -48.59
C VAL A 145 56.04 -9.97 -49.96
N TYR A 146 55.59 -10.62 -51.04
CA TYR A 146 55.97 -10.25 -52.40
C TYR A 146 55.43 -8.88 -52.84
N ALA A 147 54.20 -8.52 -52.42
CA ALA A 147 53.63 -7.20 -52.70
C ALA A 147 54.40 -6.07 -51.99
N LEU A 148 55.01 -6.33 -50.82
CA LEU A 148 55.86 -5.35 -50.11
C LEU A 148 57.13 -4.97 -50.89
N ASP A 149 57.65 -5.90 -51.69
CA ASP A 149 58.85 -5.72 -52.52
C ASP A 149 58.57 -4.91 -53.81
N HIS A 150 57.29 -4.86 -54.24
CA HIS A 150 56.86 -4.26 -55.51
C HIS A 150 55.93 -3.03 -55.31
N LEU A 151 55.97 -2.41 -54.13
CA LEU A 151 55.09 -1.30 -53.76
C LEU A 151 55.21 -0.07 -54.67
N THR A 152 54.06 0.43 -55.14
CA THR A 152 53.96 1.67 -55.92
C THR A 152 53.32 2.80 -55.11
N SER A 153 53.54 4.04 -55.54
CA SER A 153 52.95 5.25 -54.92
C SER A 153 51.42 5.34 -54.99
N LYS A 154 50.75 4.37 -55.63
CA LYS A 154 49.28 4.26 -55.74
C LYS A 154 48.66 3.35 -54.68
N GLU A 155 49.49 2.57 -53.99
CA GLU A 155 49.09 1.62 -52.96
C GLU A 155 49.38 2.16 -51.55
N VAL A 156 50.19 3.21 -51.42
CA VAL A 156 50.47 3.87 -50.14
C VAL A 156 49.41 4.93 -49.86
N LEU A 157 48.52 4.66 -48.90
CA LEU A 157 47.40 5.55 -48.55
C LEU A 157 47.57 6.17 -47.16
N LEU A 158 47.06 7.40 -47.03
CA LEU A 158 46.93 8.13 -45.77
C LEU A 158 45.49 8.64 -45.63
N SER A 159 44.78 8.21 -44.58
CA SER A 159 43.44 8.70 -44.28
C SER A 159 43.51 10.05 -43.56
N ILE A 160 42.91 11.08 -44.17
CA ILE A 160 42.77 12.41 -43.58
C ILE A 160 41.35 12.53 -42.99
N PRO A 161 41.19 12.78 -41.68
CA PRO A 161 39.87 12.88 -41.07
C PRO A 161 39.16 14.18 -41.44
N THR A 162 37.87 14.08 -41.76
CA THR A 162 36.95 15.22 -41.80
C THR A 162 36.63 15.70 -40.38
N ALA A 163 36.35 16.99 -40.21
CA ALA A 163 36.12 17.62 -38.91
C ALA A 163 34.73 18.29 -38.84
N THR A 164 33.90 17.88 -37.88
CA THR A 164 32.52 18.36 -37.70
C THR A 164 32.36 18.98 -36.31
N LEU A 165 31.81 20.19 -36.22
CA LEU A 165 31.57 20.88 -34.96
C LEU A 165 30.21 20.49 -34.36
N ASN A 166 30.23 19.77 -33.25
CA ASN A 166 29.03 19.35 -32.52
C ASN A 166 28.74 20.32 -31.36
N LEU A 167 27.54 20.91 -31.36
CA LEU A 167 27.06 21.84 -30.33
C LEU A 167 25.63 21.47 -29.89
N LEU A 168 25.46 20.28 -29.34
CA LEU A 168 24.17 19.77 -28.86
C LEU A 168 24.00 19.99 -27.36
N ARG A 169 22.84 20.53 -26.97
CA ARG A 169 22.30 20.42 -25.61
C ARG A 169 20.82 20.05 -25.68
N LYS A 170 20.46 19.01 -24.94
CA LYS A 170 19.13 18.41 -24.89
C LYS A 170 18.78 18.09 -23.44
N ASP A 171 17.89 18.89 -22.87
CA ASP A 171 17.28 18.63 -21.56
C ASP A 171 15.90 17.99 -21.79
N THR A 172 15.55 16.94 -21.05
CA THR A 172 14.30 16.18 -21.20
C THR A 172 13.77 15.78 -19.83
N ASP A 173 12.58 16.28 -19.48
CA ASP A 173 11.89 15.99 -18.21
C ASP A 173 10.59 15.22 -18.46
N THR A 174 10.41 14.13 -17.73
CA THR A 174 9.24 13.23 -17.79
C THR A 174 8.66 13.08 -16.39
N LYS A 175 7.33 13.19 -16.26
CA LYS A 175 6.60 12.91 -15.01
C LYS A 175 5.46 11.94 -15.27
N VAL A 176 5.40 10.87 -14.48
CA VAL A 176 4.29 9.91 -14.46
C VAL A 176 3.67 9.92 -13.07
N LEU A 177 2.33 9.95 -13.00
CA LEU A 177 1.57 9.82 -11.77
C LEU A 177 0.43 8.82 -11.98
N ALA A 178 0.41 7.74 -11.21
CA ALA A 178 -0.71 6.81 -11.13
C ALA A 178 -1.37 6.93 -9.74
N ASN A 179 -2.70 7.07 -9.70
CA ASN A 179 -3.49 7.11 -8.47
C ASN A 179 -4.65 6.09 -8.53
N PRO A 180 -4.38 4.77 -8.55
CA PRO A 180 -5.43 3.76 -8.43
C PRO A 180 -6.08 3.81 -7.04
N GLN A 181 -7.40 3.79 -7.02
CA GLN A 181 -8.21 3.73 -5.80
C GLN A 181 -9.04 2.44 -5.79
N ILE A 182 -9.08 1.76 -4.65
CA ILE A 182 -9.84 0.52 -4.50
C ILE A 182 -10.51 0.43 -3.13
N ARG A 183 -11.80 0.08 -3.09
CA ARG A 183 -12.51 -0.23 -1.85
C ARG A 183 -12.40 -1.72 -1.55
N ALA A 184 -12.04 -2.07 -0.32
CA ALA A 184 -11.90 -3.45 0.13
C ALA A 184 -12.57 -3.67 1.51
N LYS A 185 -13.06 -4.89 1.72
CA LYS A 185 -13.58 -5.36 3.02
C LYS A 185 -12.43 -5.91 3.87
N SER A 186 -12.49 -5.69 5.18
CA SER A 186 -11.52 -6.24 6.14
C SER A 186 -11.43 -7.76 6.03
N GLY A 187 -10.21 -8.29 5.88
CA GLY A 187 -9.91 -9.72 5.70
C GLY A 187 -9.90 -10.19 4.24
N GLU A 188 -10.61 -9.52 3.34
CA GLU A 188 -10.80 -9.96 1.95
C GLU A 188 -9.73 -9.43 0.99
N LYS A 189 -9.42 -10.19 -0.06
CA LYS A 189 -8.52 -9.76 -1.13
C LYS A 189 -9.27 -8.95 -2.18
N ALA A 190 -8.75 -7.76 -2.50
CA ALA A 190 -9.20 -6.94 -3.59
C ALA A 190 -8.08 -6.78 -4.62
N ARG A 191 -8.45 -6.72 -5.90
CA ARG A 191 -7.53 -6.56 -7.04
C ARG A 191 -8.10 -5.52 -7.99
N ILE A 192 -7.26 -4.62 -8.48
CA ILE A 192 -7.55 -3.76 -9.62
C ILE A 192 -6.37 -3.81 -10.61
N HIS A 193 -6.70 -3.84 -11.90
CA HIS A 193 -5.74 -3.70 -12.98
C HIS A 193 -6.31 -2.75 -14.03
N ILE A 194 -5.51 -1.75 -14.42
CA ILE A 194 -5.86 -0.69 -15.37
C ILE A 194 -4.69 -0.62 -16.35
N GLY A 195 -4.92 -0.94 -17.62
CA GLY A 195 -3.81 -1.18 -18.53
C GLY A 195 -4.21 -1.74 -19.90
N GLU A 196 -3.21 -2.24 -20.61
CA GLU A 196 -3.29 -2.72 -21.99
C GLU A 196 -2.66 -4.12 -22.12
N ARG A 197 -3.12 -4.91 -23.09
CA ARG A 197 -2.55 -6.22 -23.42
C ARG A 197 -1.72 -6.13 -24.67
N VAL A 198 -0.40 -6.05 -24.52
CA VAL A 198 0.53 -5.93 -25.65
C VAL A 198 0.94 -7.33 -26.14
N PRO A 199 0.75 -7.66 -27.43
CA PRO A 199 1.32 -8.86 -28.03
C PRO A 199 2.84 -8.67 -28.21
N LEU A 200 3.64 -9.43 -27.47
CA LEU A 200 5.07 -9.56 -27.67
C LEU A 200 5.35 -10.78 -28.53
N ARG A 201 6.17 -10.63 -29.58
CA ARG A 201 6.59 -11.77 -30.40
C ARG A 201 7.60 -12.61 -29.64
N VAL A 202 7.27 -13.88 -29.36
CA VAL A 202 8.12 -14.81 -28.59
C VAL A 202 8.94 -15.75 -29.47
N ASN A 203 8.51 -15.99 -30.71
CA ASN A 203 9.23 -16.87 -31.64
C ASN A 203 8.97 -16.47 -33.09
N ARG A 204 9.93 -16.75 -33.97
CA ARG A 204 9.84 -16.59 -35.43
C ARG A 204 10.29 -17.88 -36.09
N ARG A 205 9.33 -18.69 -36.54
CA ARG A 205 9.57 -19.93 -37.28
C ARG A 205 9.68 -19.60 -38.77
N ILE A 206 10.60 -20.26 -39.45
CA ILE A 206 10.69 -20.24 -40.91
C ILE A 206 10.52 -21.68 -41.36
N ASP A 207 9.42 -21.97 -42.05
CA ASP A 207 9.12 -23.33 -42.52
C ASP A 207 10.00 -23.68 -43.73
N THR A 208 10.08 -24.96 -44.08
CA THR A 208 10.94 -25.47 -45.17
C THR A 208 10.61 -24.89 -46.56
N THR A 209 9.45 -24.24 -46.70
CA THR A 209 8.99 -23.51 -47.89
C THR A 209 9.35 -22.02 -47.89
N GLY A 210 10.02 -21.51 -46.85
CA GLY A 210 10.34 -20.10 -46.66
C GLY A 210 9.23 -19.26 -46.01
N ALA A 211 8.10 -19.86 -45.65
CA ALA A 211 7.01 -19.16 -44.96
C ALA A 211 7.44 -18.74 -43.54
N VAL A 212 7.18 -17.49 -43.15
CA VAL A 212 7.56 -16.94 -41.84
C VAL A 212 6.34 -16.86 -40.92
N THR A 213 6.34 -17.68 -39.87
CA THR A 213 5.29 -17.71 -38.85
C THR A 213 5.79 -17.04 -37.56
N ASN A 214 5.04 -16.07 -37.04
CA ASN A 214 5.38 -15.32 -35.83
C ASN A 214 4.45 -15.75 -34.68
N ASP A 215 4.99 -16.31 -33.59
CA ASP A 215 4.24 -16.63 -32.38
C ASP A 215 4.21 -15.41 -31.44
N TYR A 216 3.05 -15.09 -30.86
CA TYR A 216 2.86 -13.94 -29.96
C TYR A 216 2.33 -14.37 -28.58
N GLU A 217 2.91 -13.82 -27.52
CA GLU A 217 2.42 -13.90 -26.14
C GLU A 217 1.84 -12.54 -25.72
N TYR A 218 0.70 -12.54 -25.03
CA TYR A 218 0.02 -11.31 -24.61
C TYR A 218 0.37 -10.95 -23.17
N GLN A 219 1.24 -9.94 -23.00
CA GLN A 219 1.63 -9.43 -21.69
C GLN A 219 0.72 -8.28 -21.26
N ASP A 220 0.11 -8.41 -20.09
CA ASP A 220 -0.59 -7.34 -19.40
C ASP A 220 0.43 -6.27 -18.94
N ILE A 221 0.26 -5.02 -19.36
CA ILE A 221 1.01 -3.84 -18.86
C ILE A 221 0.04 -2.80 -18.31
N GLY A 222 0.53 -1.88 -17.48
CA GLY A 222 -0.24 -0.83 -16.83
C GLY A 222 -0.08 -0.87 -15.30
N VAL A 223 -1.10 -0.38 -14.60
CA VAL A 223 -1.15 -0.31 -13.14
C VAL A 223 -1.88 -1.53 -12.60
N LYS A 224 -1.31 -2.18 -11.59
CA LYS A 224 -1.89 -3.34 -10.90
C LYS A 224 -1.70 -3.20 -9.39
N LEU A 225 -2.79 -3.38 -8.66
CA LEU A 225 -2.83 -3.29 -7.19
C LEU A 225 -3.60 -4.49 -6.66
N ASP A 226 -2.88 -5.40 -6.03
CA ASP A 226 -3.43 -6.50 -5.22
C ASP A 226 -3.29 -6.13 -3.75
N VAL A 227 -4.37 -6.15 -2.98
CA VAL A 227 -4.35 -5.75 -1.56
C VAL A 227 -5.34 -6.52 -0.70
N GLN A 228 -4.94 -6.76 0.55
CA GLN A 228 -5.74 -7.41 1.57
C GLN A 228 -5.61 -6.60 2.88
N PRO A 229 -6.56 -5.70 3.18
CA PRO A 229 -6.59 -4.95 4.42
C PRO A 229 -7.17 -5.77 5.57
N VAL A 230 -6.70 -5.55 6.79
CA VAL A 230 -7.32 -6.00 8.04
C VAL A 230 -7.44 -4.79 8.96
N ILE A 231 -8.67 -4.37 9.22
CA ILE A 231 -9.00 -3.19 10.03
C ILE A 231 -9.16 -3.63 11.49
N ASN A 232 -8.28 -3.11 12.35
CA ASN A 232 -8.26 -3.34 13.79
C ASN A 232 -9.34 -2.49 14.51
N SER A 233 -9.69 -2.87 15.73
CA SER A 233 -10.68 -2.17 16.56
C SER A 233 -10.29 -0.73 16.98
N GLN A 234 -9.08 -0.28 16.66
CA GLN A 234 -8.57 1.09 16.90
C GLN A 234 -8.47 1.93 15.60
N ASN A 235 -9.11 1.49 14.50
CA ASN A 235 -9.01 2.08 13.15
C ASN A 235 -7.57 2.10 12.56
N GLU A 236 -6.67 1.32 13.11
CA GLU A 236 -5.42 0.92 12.44
C GLU A 236 -5.74 -0.14 11.38
N VAL A 237 -5.07 -0.07 10.23
CA VAL A 237 -5.26 -0.97 9.09
C VAL A 237 -3.94 -1.69 8.80
N THR A 238 -3.91 -2.99 9.02
CA THR A 238 -2.83 -3.86 8.55
C THR A 238 -3.05 -4.13 7.06
N LEU A 239 -2.14 -3.69 6.21
CA LEU A 239 -2.21 -3.79 4.75
C LEU A 239 -1.18 -4.80 4.25
N LYS A 240 -1.63 -5.92 3.68
CA LYS A 240 -0.78 -6.77 2.82
C LYS A 240 -1.02 -6.36 1.38
N LEU A 241 0.01 -5.83 0.72
CA LEU A 241 -0.12 -5.16 -0.58
C LEU A 241 0.97 -5.59 -1.57
N ASN A 242 0.60 -5.60 -2.85
CA ASN A 242 1.49 -5.75 -4.00
C ASN A 242 1.06 -4.71 -5.05
N VAL A 243 1.91 -3.69 -5.22
CA VAL A 243 1.74 -2.61 -6.21
C VAL A 243 2.72 -2.89 -7.34
N GLU A 244 2.22 -2.85 -8.56
CA GLU A 244 3.02 -2.99 -9.77
C GLU A 244 2.59 -1.93 -10.80
N VAL A 245 3.56 -1.20 -11.36
CA VAL A 245 3.35 -0.25 -12.45
C VAL A 245 4.31 -0.64 -13.58
N SER A 246 3.77 -1.18 -14.64
CA SER A 246 4.49 -1.66 -15.82
C SER A 246 4.13 -0.78 -17.02
N ALA A 247 5.13 -0.29 -17.76
CA ALA A 247 4.93 0.52 -18.96
C ALA A 247 5.71 -0.06 -20.14
N LEU A 248 5.24 0.18 -21.37
CA LEU A 248 5.98 -0.18 -22.57
C LEU A 248 7.24 0.71 -22.67
N GLY A 249 8.39 0.07 -22.85
CA GLY A 249 9.68 0.71 -23.07
C GLY A 249 9.99 0.91 -24.56
N PRO A 250 11.21 1.37 -24.89
CA PRO A 250 11.63 1.46 -26.29
C PRO A 250 11.61 0.09 -26.98
N ASN A 251 11.40 0.12 -28.29
CA ASN A 251 11.73 -0.96 -29.20
C ASN A 251 13.26 -1.19 -29.20
N LEU A 252 13.67 -2.44 -29.01
CA LEU A 252 15.06 -2.92 -29.06
C LEU A 252 15.36 -3.73 -30.34
N GLY A 253 14.31 -4.06 -31.11
CA GLY A 253 14.42 -4.72 -32.41
C GLY A 253 14.45 -3.72 -33.58
N THR A 254 14.23 -4.21 -34.79
CA THR A 254 14.16 -3.35 -35.99
C THR A 254 12.76 -2.73 -36.16
N VAL A 255 12.55 -1.98 -37.24
CA VAL A 255 11.23 -1.44 -37.61
C VAL A 255 10.29 -2.58 -38.02
N ASP A 256 10.78 -3.52 -38.82
CA ASP A 256 10.04 -4.68 -39.33
C ASP A 256 9.88 -5.79 -38.27
N GLU A 257 10.78 -5.84 -37.29
CA GLU A 257 10.80 -6.83 -36.21
C GLU A 257 10.88 -6.18 -34.81
N PRO A 258 9.79 -5.52 -34.34
CA PRO A 258 9.80 -4.83 -33.07
C PRO A 258 9.87 -5.79 -31.87
N GLN A 259 10.74 -5.45 -30.91
CA GLN A 259 10.91 -6.13 -29.62
C GLN A 259 10.85 -5.07 -28.52
N TYR A 260 9.68 -4.88 -27.91
CA TYR A 260 9.52 -3.89 -26.86
C TYR A 260 10.04 -4.39 -25.51
N SER A 261 10.91 -3.61 -24.89
CA SER A 261 11.20 -3.77 -23.46
C SER A 261 9.96 -3.43 -22.61
N ILE A 262 9.78 -4.07 -21.46
CA ILE A 262 8.77 -3.67 -20.47
C ILE A 262 9.46 -3.13 -19.23
N ARG A 263 9.03 -1.95 -18.79
CA ARG A 263 9.61 -1.22 -17.66
C ARG A 263 8.69 -1.32 -16.45
N THR A 264 8.98 -2.26 -15.56
CA THR A 264 8.20 -2.49 -14.34
C THR A 264 8.76 -1.72 -13.14
N ARG A 265 7.86 -1.33 -12.22
CA ARG A 265 8.11 -0.86 -10.85
C ARG A 265 7.27 -1.76 -9.97
N LYS A 266 7.83 -2.34 -8.91
CA LYS A 266 7.11 -3.30 -8.06
C LYS A 266 7.47 -3.14 -6.60
N ALA A 267 6.45 -3.06 -5.75
CA ALA A 267 6.60 -3.06 -4.30
C ALA A 267 5.65 -4.09 -3.69
N THR A 268 6.18 -4.96 -2.84
CA THR A 268 5.38 -5.91 -2.05
C THR A 268 5.71 -5.69 -0.59
N SER A 269 4.69 -5.46 0.25
CA SER A 269 4.90 -5.16 1.66
C SER A 269 3.75 -5.64 2.54
N VAL A 270 4.02 -5.75 3.84
CA VAL A 270 3.02 -5.91 4.89
C VAL A 270 3.32 -4.85 5.94
N LEU A 271 2.41 -3.90 6.12
CA LEU A 271 2.60 -2.72 6.97
C LEU A 271 1.30 -2.36 7.71
N ALA A 272 1.41 -1.76 8.89
CA ALA A 272 0.28 -1.26 9.66
C ALA A 272 0.26 0.27 9.63
N VAL A 273 -0.91 0.86 9.38
CA VAL A 273 -1.07 2.30 9.12
C VAL A 273 -2.35 2.80 9.77
N ARG A 274 -2.38 4.04 10.24
CA ARG A 274 -3.59 4.65 10.82
C ARG A 274 -4.52 5.17 9.72
N ASP A 275 -5.81 5.21 10.04
CA ASP A 275 -6.81 5.87 9.20
C ASP A 275 -6.39 7.29 8.79
N GLY A 276 -6.38 7.56 7.49
CA GLY A 276 -5.99 8.83 6.89
C GLY A 276 -4.49 9.13 6.82
N GLU A 277 -3.60 8.25 7.31
CA GLU A 277 -2.16 8.50 7.33
C GLU A 277 -1.46 8.02 6.04
N PRO A 278 -0.82 8.91 5.25
CA PRO A 278 -0.10 8.52 4.04
C PRO A 278 1.28 7.94 4.40
N VAL A 279 1.51 6.67 4.04
CA VAL A 279 2.77 5.96 4.30
C VAL A 279 3.50 5.65 2.99
N ILE A 280 4.80 5.90 2.97
CA ILE A 280 5.69 5.52 1.86
C ILE A 280 5.93 4.01 1.91
N ILE A 281 5.49 3.28 0.89
CA ILE A 281 5.76 1.85 0.72
C ILE A 281 7.23 1.64 0.33
N GLY A 282 7.75 2.52 -0.52
CA GLY A 282 9.13 2.50 -0.99
C GLY A 282 9.40 3.57 -2.04
N GLY A 283 10.64 3.66 -2.47
CA GLY A 283 11.08 4.58 -3.51
C GLY A 283 12.50 4.27 -3.97
N LEU A 284 12.93 4.94 -5.04
CA LEU A 284 14.26 4.84 -5.60
C LEU A 284 14.69 6.22 -6.07
N ILE A 285 15.89 6.66 -5.66
CA ILE A 285 16.57 7.82 -6.22
C ILE A 285 17.77 7.24 -6.98
N SER A 286 17.78 7.42 -8.29
CA SER A 286 18.85 6.97 -9.18
C SER A 286 19.45 8.19 -9.86
N ASP A 287 20.78 8.29 -9.89
CA ASP A 287 21.50 9.34 -10.63
C ASP A 287 22.66 8.66 -11.39
N GLU A 288 22.61 8.68 -12.72
CA GLU A 288 23.60 8.08 -13.60
C GLU A 288 24.29 9.19 -14.41
N GLU A 289 25.62 9.29 -14.31
CA GLU A 289 26.42 10.20 -15.12
C GLU A 289 27.42 9.43 -15.99
N ARG A 290 27.19 9.49 -17.30
CA ARG A 290 28.12 9.00 -18.34
C ARG A 290 28.84 10.20 -18.95
N ASN A 291 30.17 10.21 -18.86
CA ASN A 291 31.02 11.14 -19.59
C ASN A 291 31.89 10.37 -20.59
N THR A 292 31.65 10.59 -21.88
CA THR A 292 32.41 10.02 -22.98
C THR A 292 33.33 11.11 -23.55
N VAL A 293 34.64 10.86 -23.54
CA VAL A 293 35.64 11.80 -24.09
C VAL A 293 36.29 11.17 -25.31
N ARG A 294 36.12 11.78 -26.49
CA ARG A 294 36.85 11.44 -27.71
C ARG A 294 37.81 12.57 -28.02
N LYS A 295 39.10 12.31 -28.22
CA LYS A 295 40.10 13.36 -28.50
C LYS A 295 41.20 12.86 -29.42
N VAL A 296 41.80 13.78 -30.18
CA VAL A 296 43.03 13.51 -30.93
C VAL A 296 44.19 13.36 -29.93
N PRO A 297 45.00 12.29 -29.99
CA PRO A 297 46.15 12.14 -29.11
C PRO A 297 47.15 13.29 -29.31
N PHE A 298 47.84 13.66 -28.22
CA PHE A 298 48.72 14.84 -28.11
C PHE A 298 47.98 16.18 -28.25
N LEU A 299 47.26 16.43 -29.35
CA LEU A 299 46.61 17.72 -29.61
C LEU A 299 45.46 18.01 -28.63
N GLY A 300 44.67 17.00 -28.26
CA GLY A 300 43.59 17.10 -27.28
C GLY A 300 44.08 17.28 -25.83
N ASP A 301 45.37 17.10 -25.56
CA ASP A 301 45.99 17.26 -24.24
C ASP A 301 46.65 18.64 -24.03
N ILE A 302 46.69 19.48 -25.06
CA ILE A 302 47.25 20.83 -24.98
C ILE A 302 46.34 21.70 -24.07
N PRO A 303 46.85 22.36 -23.02
CA PRO A 303 46.04 23.23 -22.18
C PRO A 303 45.47 24.40 -23.00
N VAL A 304 44.24 24.81 -22.65
CA VAL A 304 43.39 25.74 -23.44
C VAL A 304 42.97 25.16 -24.79
N LEU A 305 43.90 24.93 -25.72
CA LEU A 305 43.62 24.60 -27.13
C LEU A 305 43.06 23.18 -27.35
N GLY A 306 43.35 22.22 -26.48
CA GLY A 306 42.92 20.82 -26.63
C GLY A 306 41.41 20.61 -26.66
N HIS A 307 40.62 21.59 -26.18
CA HIS A 307 39.16 21.61 -26.33
C HIS A 307 38.71 21.68 -27.81
N LEU A 308 39.53 22.21 -28.71
CA LEU A 308 39.27 22.22 -30.15
C LEU A 308 39.56 20.86 -30.80
N PHE A 309 40.31 19.99 -30.14
CA PHE A 309 40.70 18.65 -30.61
C PHE A 309 40.04 17.53 -29.78
N THR A 310 38.94 17.87 -29.08
CA THR A 310 38.18 17.01 -28.19
C THR A 310 36.68 17.15 -28.47
N ASN A 311 35.93 16.07 -28.30
CA ASN A 311 34.47 15.98 -28.32
C ASN A 311 34.01 15.34 -27.00
N LEU A 312 33.24 16.10 -26.23
CA LEU A 312 32.74 15.74 -24.90
C LEU A 312 31.24 15.44 -24.96
N ASP A 313 30.86 14.18 -24.78
CA ASP A 313 29.47 13.77 -24.53
C ASP A 313 29.26 13.55 -23.02
N THR A 314 28.51 14.46 -22.40
CA THR A 314 28.01 14.34 -21.03
C THR A 314 26.53 13.98 -21.07
N THR A 315 26.19 12.76 -20.65
CA THR A 315 24.82 12.31 -20.43
C THR A 315 24.58 12.08 -18.93
N LYS A 316 23.61 12.80 -18.35
CA LYS A 316 23.15 12.64 -16.96
C LYS A 316 21.69 12.23 -16.92
N ILE A 317 21.36 11.16 -16.21
CA ILE A 317 20.00 10.62 -16.08
C ILE A 317 19.67 10.48 -14.60
N LYS A 318 18.81 11.36 -14.09
CA LYS A 318 18.25 11.25 -12.74
C LYS A 318 16.83 10.72 -12.81
N THR A 319 16.50 9.70 -12.02
CA THR A 319 15.16 9.13 -11.93
C THR A 319 14.78 8.93 -10.47
N ASP A 320 13.74 9.65 -10.04
CA ASP A 320 13.17 9.63 -8.70
C ASP A 320 11.81 8.95 -8.75
N ILE A 321 11.63 7.86 -8.00
CA ILE A 321 10.40 7.07 -7.90
C ILE A 321 9.93 7.07 -6.44
N LEU A 322 8.64 7.31 -6.21
CA LEU A 322 7.99 7.26 -4.91
C LEU A 322 6.67 6.49 -5.00
N MET A 323 6.47 5.53 -4.10
CA MET A 323 5.23 4.77 -3.97
C MET A 323 4.66 4.96 -2.56
N THR A 324 3.43 5.49 -2.46
CA THR A 324 2.74 5.73 -1.19
C THR A 324 1.37 5.03 -1.16
N ILE A 325 0.84 4.85 0.05
CA ILE A 325 -0.54 4.38 0.28
C ILE A 325 -1.17 5.15 1.43
N THR A 326 -2.44 5.53 1.26
CA THR A 326 -3.27 6.16 2.29
C THR A 326 -4.55 5.33 2.45
N PRO A 327 -4.73 4.61 3.57
CA PRO A 327 -5.99 3.95 3.87
C PRO A 327 -7.00 4.96 4.46
N ILE A 328 -8.26 4.84 4.07
CA ILE A 328 -9.37 5.64 4.60
C ILE A 328 -10.45 4.66 5.08
N VAL A 329 -10.73 4.63 6.39
CA VAL A 329 -11.64 3.67 7.01
C VAL A 329 -13.08 4.15 6.90
N LEU A 330 -13.74 3.75 5.80
CA LEU A 330 -15.15 4.06 5.54
C LEU A 330 -16.11 3.43 6.56
N ARG A 331 -15.74 2.28 7.13
CA ARG A 331 -16.45 1.66 8.27
C ARG A 331 -15.45 0.95 9.17
N GLY A 332 -15.20 1.49 10.36
CA GLY A 332 -14.35 0.86 11.38
C GLY A 332 -15.01 -0.34 12.07
N GLN A 333 -14.20 -1.23 12.65
CA GLN A 333 -14.69 -2.40 13.39
C GLN A 333 -15.21 -1.97 14.78
N ARG A 334 -16.52 -1.70 14.88
CA ARG A 334 -17.15 -1.33 16.15
C ARG A 334 -17.17 -2.51 17.13
N VAL A 335 -16.45 -2.37 18.24
CA VAL A 335 -16.56 -3.27 19.40
C VAL A 335 -17.94 -3.06 20.05
N PRO A 336 -18.73 -4.12 20.30
CA PRO A 336 -20.04 -3.97 20.94
C PRO A 336 -19.93 -3.62 22.44
N GLY A 337 -21.01 -3.13 23.03
CA GLY A 337 -21.09 -2.80 24.46
C GLY A 337 -20.87 -3.99 25.38
N LYS A 338 -20.56 -3.73 26.66
CA LYS A 338 -20.21 -4.76 27.65
C LYS A 338 -21.27 -5.87 27.71
N ASP A 339 -22.53 -5.48 27.77
CA ASP A 339 -23.73 -6.32 27.92
C ASP A 339 -23.97 -7.31 26.75
N VAL A 340 -23.26 -7.12 25.63
CA VAL A 340 -23.27 -7.98 24.43
C VAL A 340 -21.96 -8.80 24.32
N ARG A 341 -20.88 -8.36 24.98
CA ARG A 341 -19.59 -9.07 25.05
C ARG A 341 -19.51 -10.07 26.20
N GLU A 342 -20.11 -9.71 27.33
CA GLU A 342 -20.14 -10.49 28.56
C GLU A 342 -21.59 -10.94 28.80
N ILE A 343 -21.82 -12.24 28.62
CA ILE A 343 -23.13 -12.88 28.77
C ILE A 343 -22.96 -14.08 29.68
N TRP A 344 -23.70 -14.12 30.79
CA TRP A 344 -23.73 -15.29 31.64
C TRP A 344 -24.35 -16.47 30.88
N SER A 345 -23.63 -17.59 30.89
CA SER A 345 -24.03 -18.83 30.21
C SER A 345 -24.63 -19.87 31.16
N GLY A 346 -24.61 -19.59 32.47
CA GLY A 346 -25.10 -20.48 33.53
C GLY A 346 -24.04 -21.43 34.06
N GLN A 347 -24.45 -22.61 34.48
CA GLN A 347 -23.58 -23.67 34.98
C GLN A 347 -23.26 -24.68 33.86
N SER A 348 -22.19 -25.47 34.03
CA SER A 348 -21.71 -26.41 32.99
C SER A 348 -22.76 -27.43 32.50
N LYS A 349 -23.79 -27.70 33.31
CA LYS A 349 -24.94 -28.58 33.03
C LYS A 349 -26.27 -27.85 32.77
N GLU A 350 -26.38 -26.55 33.07
CA GLU A 350 -27.67 -25.82 33.07
C GLU A 350 -27.47 -24.38 32.58
N PHE A 351 -28.01 -24.06 31.41
CA PHE A 351 -27.90 -22.73 30.81
C PHE A 351 -28.75 -21.70 31.55
N SER A 352 -28.18 -20.51 31.81
CA SER A 352 -28.86 -19.38 32.46
C SER A 352 -28.26 -18.06 32.00
N THR A 353 -29.10 -17.14 31.54
CA THR A 353 -28.73 -15.76 31.17
C THR A 353 -28.64 -14.80 32.36
N ARG A 354 -28.87 -15.29 33.58
CA ARG A 354 -28.76 -14.54 34.85
C ARG A 354 -27.50 -14.89 35.63
N GLU A 355 -27.08 -13.96 36.49
CA GLU A 355 -25.95 -14.13 37.40
C GLU A 355 -26.17 -15.24 38.42
N PRO A 356 -25.16 -16.11 38.65
CA PRO A 356 -25.18 -17.03 39.77
C PRO A 356 -25.28 -16.25 41.09
N TYR A 357 -26.26 -16.60 41.91
CA TYR A 357 -26.49 -16.00 43.24
C TYR A 357 -26.93 -14.53 43.27
N GLU A 358 -27.50 -14.00 42.17
CA GLU A 358 -28.34 -12.79 42.19
C GLU A 358 -29.36 -12.88 43.35
N SER A 359 -29.26 -12.00 44.35
CA SER A 359 -30.01 -12.19 45.59
C SER A 359 -31.47 -11.77 45.40
N VAL A 360 -32.40 -12.54 45.96
CA VAL A 360 -33.85 -12.24 45.84
C VAL A 360 -34.22 -10.90 46.52
N ALA A 361 -33.34 -10.38 47.37
CA ALA A 361 -33.48 -9.06 47.98
C ALA A 361 -33.44 -7.92 46.94
N GLU A 362 -32.50 -7.97 46.00
CA GLU A 362 -32.30 -6.90 44.99
C GLU A 362 -33.48 -6.83 44.01
N ARG A 363 -34.01 -7.99 43.58
CA ARG A 363 -35.27 -8.03 42.81
C ARG A 363 -36.47 -7.47 43.56
N LYS A 364 -36.50 -7.62 44.89
CA LYS A 364 -37.57 -7.02 45.70
C LYS A 364 -37.42 -5.50 45.73
N MET A 365 -36.19 -4.99 45.71
CA MET A 365 -35.86 -3.57 45.60
C MET A 365 -36.30 -2.98 44.24
N GLU A 366 -35.95 -3.62 43.12
CA GLU A 366 -36.40 -3.21 41.78
C GLU A 366 -37.93 -3.19 41.64
N TYR A 367 -38.62 -4.20 42.18
CA TYR A 367 -40.09 -4.22 42.20
C TYR A 367 -40.70 -3.14 43.09
N LEU A 368 -40.03 -2.79 44.20
CA LEU A 368 -40.48 -1.73 45.11
C LEU A 368 -40.24 -0.34 44.52
N ASP A 369 -39.12 -0.08 43.85
CA ASP A 369 -38.86 1.20 43.16
C ASP A 369 -39.86 1.44 42.02
N ASN A 370 -40.15 0.40 41.21
CA ASN A 370 -41.17 0.48 40.17
C ASN A 370 -42.62 0.65 40.71
N PHE A 371 -42.83 0.43 42.01
CA PHE A 371 -44.08 0.73 42.71
C PHE A 371 -44.06 2.09 43.42
N ALA A 372 -42.91 2.51 43.95
CA ALA A 372 -42.69 3.78 44.64
C ALA A 372 -42.75 4.95 43.64
N GLY A 373 -42.00 4.87 42.53
CA GLY A 373 -41.96 5.89 41.47
C GLY A 373 -43.32 6.14 40.77
N LYS A 374 -44.32 5.27 41.00
CA LYS A 374 -45.70 5.48 40.54
C LYS A 374 -46.57 6.34 41.47
N LYS A 375 -46.11 6.70 42.67
CA LYS A 375 -46.83 7.62 43.56
C LYS A 375 -46.56 9.09 43.21
N ASP A 376 -45.32 9.46 42.92
CA ASP A 376 -44.94 10.86 42.70
C ASP A 376 -45.33 11.40 41.31
N ALA A 377 -45.52 10.51 40.33
CA ALA A 377 -45.97 10.83 38.98
C ALA A 377 -47.39 11.44 38.87
N ARG A 378 -48.12 11.64 39.99
CA ARG A 378 -49.47 12.23 40.01
C ARG A 378 -49.51 13.75 40.22
N LYS A 379 -48.36 14.46 40.23
CA LYS A 379 -48.30 15.94 40.41
C LYS A 379 -47.61 16.73 39.29
N ALA A 380 -47.74 16.34 38.02
CA ALA A 380 -47.37 17.21 36.88
C ALA A 380 -48.04 16.86 35.54
N ARG A 381 -49.32 17.20 35.33
CA ARG A 381 -49.86 17.39 33.96
C ARG A 381 -51.02 18.37 33.92
N VAL A 382 -50.69 19.67 33.85
CA VAL A 382 -51.67 20.69 33.45
C VAL A 382 -52.00 20.45 31.98
N VAL A 383 -53.28 20.22 31.68
CA VAL A 383 -53.79 20.18 30.31
C VAL A 383 -54.00 21.63 29.85
N LYS A 384 -53.49 21.97 28.66
CA LYS A 384 -53.96 23.13 27.91
C LYS A 384 -54.91 22.66 26.83
N GLU A 385 -56.03 23.36 26.72
CA GLU A 385 -57.13 23.10 25.80
C GLU A 385 -57.29 24.29 24.86
N ASN A 386 -57.53 24.00 23.57
CA ASN A 386 -58.09 24.88 22.53
C ASN A 386 -58.19 24.03 21.25
N VAL A 387 -59.37 23.64 20.78
CA VAL A 387 -60.38 24.42 20.01
C VAL A 387 -60.18 24.30 18.49
N VAL A 388 -61.29 23.92 17.82
CA VAL A 388 -61.53 23.60 16.39
C VAL A 388 -63.01 24.00 16.17
N PRO A 389 -63.49 24.65 15.07
CA PRO A 389 -63.56 24.10 13.68
C PRO A 389 -63.53 25.24 12.59
N PRO A 390 -64.12 25.18 11.35
CA PRO A 390 -64.82 24.09 10.63
C PRO A 390 -64.57 23.89 9.10
N SER A 391 -64.83 22.63 8.69
CA SER A 391 -65.56 22.12 7.48
C SER A 391 -65.30 22.53 6.01
N ARG A 392 -65.07 21.50 5.17
CA ARG A 392 -65.90 21.05 4.01
C ARG A 392 -65.37 19.69 3.50
N ASP A 393 -66.13 18.61 3.48
CA ASP A 393 -67.18 18.16 2.50
C ASP A 393 -66.63 17.62 1.16
N ASN A 394 -66.55 16.29 0.98
CA ASN A 394 -67.50 15.51 0.15
C ASN A 394 -67.09 14.04 -0.22
N THR A 395 -67.90 13.08 0.25
CA THR A 395 -68.54 11.92 -0.46
C THR A 395 -67.80 10.95 -1.42
N LEU A 396 -68.35 9.71 -1.48
CA LEU A 396 -68.14 8.59 -2.46
C LEU A 396 -66.89 7.71 -2.20
N SER A 397 -66.90 6.39 -1.94
CA SER A 397 -67.86 5.25 -2.02
C SER A 397 -67.80 4.36 -3.28
N SER A 398 -66.94 3.32 -3.26
CA SER A 398 -67.19 1.93 -3.75
C SER A 398 -67.41 1.66 -5.27
N PRO A 399 -67.45 0.40 -5.79
CA PRO A 399 -66.85 -0.88 -5.34
C PRO A 399 -66.19 -1.76 -6.46
N LEU A 400 -65.55 -2.88 -6.04
CA LEU A 400 -65.42 -4.23 -6.67
C LEU A 400 -65.64 -4.47 -8.20
N LYS A 401 -64.60 -4.96 -8.89
CA LYS A 401 -64.44 -6.30 -9.56
C LYS A 401 -63.01 -6.36 -10.16
N ALA A 402 -62.23 -7.44 -10.21
CA ALA A 402 -62.42 -8.90 -10.24
C ALA A 402 -62.60 -9.53 -11.64
N ASP A 403 -61.48 -10.03 -12.18
CA ASP A 403 -61.32 -11.23 -13.02
C ASP A 403 -59.82 -11.60 -13.04
N LYS A 404 -59.42 -12.71 -13.67
CA LYS A 404 -59.24 -14.09 -13.18
C LYS A 404 -58.38 -14.84 -14.23
N ASP A 405 -58.01 -16.09 -13.92
CA ASP A 405 -57.40 -17.12 -14.79
C ASP A 405 -55.88 -16.93 -15.06
N ALA A 406 -54.99 -17.88 -14.71
CA ALA A 406 -54.78 -19.29 -15.14
C ALA A 406 -54.06 -19.36 -16.50
N GLU A 407 -53.08 -20.24 -16.79
CA GLU A 407 -52.27 -21.27 -16.09
C GLU A 407 -50.87 -21.25 -16.79
N GLY A 408 -49.77 -21.89 -16.43
CA GLY A 408 -49.42 -23.01 -15.54
C GLY A 408 -47.97 -23.45 -15.88
N SER A 409 -47.37 -24.37 -15.13
CA SER A 409 -46.04 -24.96 -15.45
C SER A 409 -46.18 -26.22 -16.31
N PRO A 410 -45.14 -26.61 -17.09
CA PRO A 410 -44.46 -27.86 -16.71
C PRO A 410 -42.94 -27.90 -16.99
N ASN A 411 -42.29 -28.93 -16.46
CA ASN A 411 -40.91 -29.39 -16.78
C ASN A 411 -40.90 -30.93 -16.70
N PRO A 412 -40.22 -31.64 -17.62
CA PRO A 412 -39.12 -32.53 -17.17
C PRO A 412 -37.91 -32.64 -18.13
N GLY A 413 -36.81 -33.25 -17.64
CA GLY A 413 -35.59 -33.60 -18.42
C GLY A 413 -35.71 -34.93 -19.20
N PRO A 414 -34.64 -35.76 -19.42
CA PRO A 414 -33.27 -35.76 -18.85
C PRO A 414 -32.20 -35.24 -19.86
N GLY A 415 -30.86 -35.36 -19.71
CA GLY A 415 -29.99 -35.94 -18.67
C GLY A 415 -29.21 -37.21 -19.09
N LYS A 416 -27.89 -37.29 -18.86
CA LYS A 416 -27.03 -38.50 -19.01
C LYS A 416 -25.64 -38.37 -18.34
N ASP A 417 -24.97 -39.49 -18.11
CA ASP A 417 -23.81 -39.64 -17.21
C ASP A 417 -22.43 -39.78 -17.88
N THR A 418 -21.36 -39.53 -17.12
CA THR A 418 -20.21 -40.46 -17.08
C THR A 418 -19.50 -40.46 -15.72
N GLN A 419 -19.04 -41.64 -15.30
CA GLN A 419 -18.27 -41.96 -14.10
C GLN A 419 -16.80 -42.35 -14.50
N VAL A 420 -15.84 -42.70 -13.64
CA VAL A 420 -15.33 -42.18 -12.33
C VAL A 420 -14.03 -42.98 -11.95
N VAL A 421 -13.19 -42.47 -11.03
CA VAL A 421 -12.05 -43.15 -10.32
C VAL A 421 -10.72 -43.48 -11.11
N PRO A 422 -9.59 -44.02 -10.52
CA PRO A 422 -8.32 -43.26 -10.48
C PRO A 422 -7.00 -44.05 -10.77
N ARG A 423 -5.82 -43.43 -10.51
CA ARG A 423 -4.58 -43.95 -9.83
C ARG A 423 -3.40 -42.96 -10.07
N SER A 424 -2.18 -43.12 -9.54
CA SER A 424 -1.68 -43.46 -8.19
C SER A 424 -0.14 -43.64 -8.22
N ALA A 425 0.60 -42.76 -7.55
CA ALA A 425 1.96 -42.95 -7.00
C ALA A 425 3.21 -43.21 -7.88
N ASN A 426 4.33 -42.66 -7.37
CA ASN A 426 5.73 -43.10 -7.39
C ASN A 426 6.71 -42.84 -8.57
N ASN A 427 7.91 -42.40 -8.14
CA ASN A 427 9.25 -42.58 -8.72
C ASN A 427 9.55 -41.86 -10.06
N GLN A 428 10.78 -41.41 -10.39
CA GLN A 428 12.10 -41.33 -9.70
C GLN A 428 12.99 -40.31 -10.49
N ASP A 429 14.11 -39.74 -10.04
CA ASP A 429 14.88 -39.70 -8.77
C ASP A 429 15.79 -38.43 -8.81
N SER A 430 16.95 -38.45 -8.12
CA SER A 430 18.26 -37.91 -8.59
C SER A 430 18.54 -36.38 -8.42
N GLU A 431 19.78 -35.88 -8.19
CA GLU A 431 21.08 -36.54 -7.90
C GLU A 431 22.13 -35.62 -7.21
N PHE A 432 23.29 -36.22 -6.90
CA PHE A 432 24.66 -35.70 -6.69
C PHE A 432 25.01 -34.47 -5.79
N GLU A 433 25.80 -34.81 -4.76
CA GLU A 433 27.02 -34.14 -4.27
C GLU A 433 27.05 -32.99 -3.21
N ARG A 434 28.18 -33.03 -2.49
CA ARG A 434 28.69 -32.23 -1.36
C ARG A 434 30.20 -32.54 -1.29
N PRO A 435 31.03 -31.80 -0.52
CA PRO A 435 31.05 -30.37 -0.20
C PRO A 435 32.46 -29.77 -0.46
N MET A 436 32.70 -28.49 -0.13
CA MET A 436 33.93 -28.14 0.60
C MET A 436 33.85 -26.81 1.35
N LYS A 437 34.81 -26.60 2.25
CA LYS A 437 34.99 -25.45 3.16
C LYS A 437 36.49 -25.32 3.41
N MET A 438 37.04 -24.10 3.41
CA MET A 438 38.45 -23.83 3.77
C MET A 438 38.57 -22.46 4.45
N ASP A 439 39.70 -22.19 5.11
CA ASP A 439 39.80 -21.27 6.23
C ASP A 439 40.50 -19.91 5.98
N GLN A 440 40.21 -19.00 6.91
CA GLN A 440 40.99 -17.89 7.50
C GLN A 440 42.32 -17.43 6.85
N LEU A 441 42.54 -16.11 6.88
CA LEU A 441 43.87 -15.54 7.12
C LEU A 441 43.78 -14.18 7.84
N ASP A 442 44.73 -13.91 8.74
CA ASP A 442 44.77 -12.76 9.67
C ASP A 442 45.77 -11.66 9.22
N LYS A 443 45.56 -10.40 9.68
CA LYS A 443 46.60 -9.35 9.87
C LYS A 443 46.06 -8.02 10.44
N THR A 444 46.84 -7.42 11.34
CA THR A 444 46.76 -6.02 11.87
C THR A 444 48.17 -5.57 12.32
N PRO A 445 48.40 -4.31 12.81
CA PRO A 445 47.55 -3.11 12.81
C PRO A 445 47.98 -2.17 11.65
N PRO A 446 48.50 -0.90 11.73
CA PRO A 446 48.79 0.04 12.84
C PRO A 446 47.89 1.31 12.88
N GLY A 447 48.26 2.30 13.69
CA GLY A 447 47.81 3.71 13.67
C GLY A 447 48.99 4.64 14.06
N PRO A 448 48.79 5.91 14.51
CA PRO A 448 47.53 6.63 14.72
C PRO A 448 47.49 8.07 14.13
N SER A 449 46.33 8.73 14.18
CA SER A 449 46.22 10.20 14.35
C SER A 449 44.86 10.55 14.94
N ALA A 450 44.78 11.59 15.77
CA ALA A 450 43.64 11.81 16.68
C ALA A 450 42.69 12.94 16.22
N LYS A 451 41.38 12.75 16.47
CA LYS A 451 40.40 13.85 16.61
C LYS A 451 39.11 13.40 17.31
N ALA A 452 38.70 14.19 18.31
CA ALA A 452 37.38 14.29 18.97
C ALA A 452 36.55 13.00 19.21
N THR A 453 36.43 12.62 20.48
CA THR A 453 35.46 11.61 20.96
C THR A 453 34.02 12.12 20.82
N PRO A 454 33.08 11.34 20.25
CA PRO A 454 31.64 11.62 20.36
C PRO A 454 31.14 11.39 21.80
N PRO A 455 30.07 12.08 22.25
CA PRO A 455 29.40 11.75 23.51
C PRO A 455 28.76 10.35 23.46
N GLU A 456 28.58 9.74 24.63
CA GLU A 456 28.19 8.33 24.77
C GLU A 456 26.86 7.97 24.07
N ALA A 457 26.79 6.75 23.55
CA ALA A 457 25.57 6.16 22.99
C ALA A 457 24.57 5.72 24.09
N GLY A 458 24.27 6.62 25.03
CA GLY A 458 23.50 6.35 26.25
C GLY A 458 22.02 6.79 26.22
N ALA A 459 21.59 7.60 25.26
CA ALA A 459 20.18 7.96 25.12
C ALA A 459 19.79 8.34 23.67
N ARG A 460 18.84 7.62 23.08
CA ARG A 460 18.00 8.17 22.00
C ARG A 460 16.93 9.08 22.61
N ALA A 461 17.36 10.26 23.06
CA ALA A 461 16.43 11.35 23.34
C ALA A 461 15.63 11.66 22.07
N ASP A 462 14.31 11.80 22.17
CA ASP A 462 13.46 12.07 21.02
C ASP A 462 13.67 13.51 20.54
N ILE A 463 14.63 13.70 19.65
CA ILE A 463 15.03 15.01 19.09
C ILE A 463 13.90 15.74 18.35
N THR A 464 12.78 15.07 18.05
CA THR A 464 11.57 15.76 17.54
C THR A 464 10.92 16.66 18.59
N SER A 465 11.21 16.43 19.89
CA SER A 465 10.75 17.27 21.01
C SER A 465 11.41 18.65 21.07
N LEU A 466 12.57 18.83 20.43
CA LEU A 466 13.25 20.13 20.31
C LEU A 466 12.52 21.08 19.36
N TRP A 467 11.65 20.57 18.49
CA TRP A 467 10.79 21.43 17.68
C TRP A 467 9.56 21.88 18.50
N PRO A 468 9.32 23.20 18.66
CA PRO A 468 8.16 23.71 19.40
C PRO A 468 6.85 23.03 18.98
N LYS A 469 6.06 22.56 19.96
CA LYS A 469 4.92 21.66 19.65
C LYS A 469 3.84 22.28 18.77
N MET A 470 3.77 23.62 18.67
CA MET A 470 2.81 24.33 17.83
C MET A 470 3.45 24.88 16.55
N LEU A 471 2.67 24.80 15.47
CA LEU A 471 2.93 25.32 14.11
C LEU A 471 3.89 24.48 13.25
N GLY A 472 3.69 24.53 11.93
CA GLY A 472 4.11 23.47 10.99
C GLY A 472 5.18 23.88 9.98
N TYR A 473 5.39 25.18 9.79
CA TYR A 473 6.39 25.75 8.88
C TYR A 473 7.24 26.81 9.58
N SER A 474 8.49 26.96 9.14
CA SER A 474 9.45 27.98 9.56
C SER A 474 10.34 28.35 8.38
N ILE A 475 11.13 29.42 8.50
CA ILE A 475 12.07 29.84 7.45
C ILE A 475 13.47 29.40 7.87
N HIS A 476 14.14 28.57 7.06
CA HIS A 476 15.55 28.21 7.28
C HIS A 476 16.45 29.37 6.86
N VAL A 477 17.35 29.79 7.77
CA VAL A 477 18.20 30.97 7.55
C VAL A 477 19.72 30.71 7.61
N GLY A 478 20.13 29.48 7.93
CA GLY A 478 21.55 29.11 7.92
C GLY A 478 21.84 27.76 8.60
N SER A 479 22.95 27.15 8.23
CA SER A 479 23.45 25.88 8.81
C SER A 479 24.94 26.00 9.09
N TYR A 480 25.37 25.69 10.31
CA TYR A 480 26.74 25.89 10.79
C TYR A 480 27.29 24.58 11.39
N GLN A 481 28.57 24.28 11.18
CA GLN A 481 29.23 23.11 11.78
C GLN A 481 29.66 23.37 13.24
N GLU A 482 29.83 24.63 13.63
CA GLU A 482 30.28 25.05 14.97
C GLU A 482 29.13 25.67 15.77
N GLU A 483 28.85 25.13 16.96
CA GLU A 483 27.81 25.63 17.86
C GLU A 483 28.02 27.10 18.22
N SER A 484 29.24 27.47 18.63
CA SER A 484 29.58 28.86 19.02
C SER A 484 29.43 29.89 17.88
N ARG A 485 29.36 29.45 16.62
CA ARG A 485 29.07 30.31 15.46
C ARG A 485 27.57 30.42 15.21
N ALA A 486 26.83 29.33 15.40
CA ALA A 486 25.37 29.33 15.36
C ALA A 486 24.75 30.17 16.49
N GLU A 487 25.27 30.05 17.72
CA GLU A 487 24.81 30.83 18.88
C GLU A 487 25.06 32.34 18.74
N ARG A 488 26.19 32.74 18.13
CA ARG A 488 26.44 34.16 17.81
C ARG A 488 25.37 34.71 16.86
N ARG A 489 25.08 34.02 15.75
CA ARG A 489 24.03 34.46 14.82
C ARG A 489 22.61 34.38 15.42
N LEU A 490 22.35 33.40 16.29
CA LEU A 490 21.11 33.29 17.07
C LEU A 490 20.88 34.54 17.94
N ASN A 491 21.93 35.03 18.59
CA ASN A 491 21.87 36.16 19.52
C ASN A 491 21.92 37.53 18.83
N GLU A 492 22.47 37.61 17.61
CA GLU A 492 22.30 38.76 16.71
C GLU A 492 20.84 38.90 16.28
N LEU A 493 20.28 37.86 15.63
CA LEU A 493 18.91 37.88 15.13
C LEU A 493 17.86 38.12 16.24
N LYS A 494 18.13 37.68 17.48
CA LYS A 494 17.29 38.00 18.65
C LYS A 494 17.35 39.47 19.09
N LYS A 495 18.50 40.15 18.93
CA LYS A 495 18.61 41.60 19.17
C LYS A 495 17.90 42.40 18.07
N GLU A 496 17.91 41.87 16.85
CA GLU A 496 17.13 42.36 15.70
C GLU A 496 15.61 42.06 15.84
N ASN A 497 15.18 41.50 16.99
CA ASN A 497 13.80 41.19 17.38
C ASN A 497 13.10 40.13 16.51
N TYR A 498 13.86 39.21 15.91
CA TYR A 498 13.30 38.04 15.23
C TYR A 498 13.04 36.88 16.21
N ASP A 499 11.91 36.17 16.02
CA ASP A 499 11.62 34.92 16.71
C ASP A 499 12.47 33.77 16.11
N VAL A 500 13.64 33.52 16.70
CA VAL A 500 14.64 32.58 16.16
C VAL A 500 14.94 31.43 17.12
N PHE A 501 15.01 30.22 16.56
CA PHE A 501 15.40 29.01 17.26
C PHE A 501 16.46 28.22 16.47
N MET A 502 17.23 27.39 17.19
CA MET A 502 18.32 26.57 16.66
C MET A 502 18.00 25.09 16.90
N ILE A 503 18.29 24.23 15.93
CA ILE A 503 18.12 22.78 16.06
C ILE A 503 19.39 22.06 15.59
N PRO A 504 19.97 21.17 16.42
CA PRO A 504 21.05 20.28 16.00
C PRO A 504 20.52 19.16 15.10
N ALA A 505 21.25 18.89 14.00
CA ALA A 505 20.87 17.89 13.00
C ALA A 505 22.11 17.19 12.42
N HIS A 506 22.07 15.86 12.35
CA HIS A 506 23.10 15.08 11.68
C HIS A 506 22.73 14.86 10.21
N VAL A 507 23.61 15.28 9.29
CA VAL A 507 23.45 15.14 7.84
C VAL A 507 24.28 13.95 7.35
N PRO A 508 23.65 12.91 6.75
CA PRO A 508 24.37 11.75 6.21
C PRO A 508 25.51 12.16 5.26
N GLY A 509 26.71 11.61 5.50
CA GLY A 509 27.91 11.90 4.69
C GLY A 509 28.52 13.30 4.86
N LYS A 510 27.93 14.19 5.68
CA LYS A 510 28.44 15.56 5.92
C LYS A 510 28.65 15.93 7.39
N GLY A 511 28.14 15.11 8.32
CA GLY A 511 28.36 15.28 9.76
C GLY A 511 27.29 16.13 10.45
N PHE A 512 27.63 16.68 11.61
CA PHE A 512 26.70 17.41 12.48
C PHE A 512 26.61 18.90 12.11
N TYR A 513 25.39 19.45 12.12
CA TYR A 513 25.13 20.86 11.83
C TYR A 513 24.09 21.43 12.80
N TYR A 514 24.27 22.69 13.16
CA TYR A 514 23.31 23.51 13.89
C TYR A 514 22.56 24.36 12.85
N ARG A 515 21.27 24.07 12.64
CA ARG A 515 20.41 24.78 11.70
C ARG A 515 19.60 25.86 12.43
N LEU A 516 19.55 27.08 11.90
CA LEU A 516 18.77 28.20 12.43
C LEU A 516 17.47 28.41 11.64
N PHE A 517 16.41 28.74 12.37
CA PHE A 517 15.07 28.95 11.83
C PHE A 517 14.41 30.20 12.40
N VAL A 518 13.80 31.01 11.51
CA VAL A 518 13.04 32.21 11.85
C VAL A 518 11.54 31.96 11.70
N GLY A 519 10.78 32.37 12.71
CA GLY A 519 9.33 32.36 12.75
C GLY A 519 8.70 30.96 12.86
N LYS A 520 7.44 30.95 13.31
CA LYS A 520 6.63 29.75 13.46
C LYS A 520 5.28 30.00 12.81
N PHE A 521 4.98 29.28 11.74
CA PHE A 521 3.84 29.54 10.86
C PHE A 521 2.94 28.31 10.75
N LYS A 522 1.62 28.53 10.81
CA LYS A 522 0.62 27.49 10.64
C LYS A 522 0.61 26.97 9.19
N ASP A 523 0.60 27.90 8.25
CA ASP A 523 0.35 27.67 6.84
C ASP A 523 1.53 28.15 5.97
N LYS A 524 1.77 27.47 4.83
CA LYS A 524 2.96 27.69 4.00
C LYS A 524 3.01 29.10 3.39
N GLU A 525 1.86 29.63 2.99
CA GLU A 525 1.74 30.93 2.32
C GLU A 525 2.14 32.09 3.25
N SER A 526 1.72 32.06 4.50
CA SER A 526 2.13 33.02 5.54
C SER A 526 3.64 32.98 5.78
N ALA A 527 4.25 31.78 5.80
CA ALA A 527 5.70 31.63 5.89
C ALA A 527 6.41 32.17 4.64
N GLN A 528 5.82 32.00 3.45
CA GLN A 528 6.40 32.43 2.17
C GLN A 528 6.41 33.96 2.05
N MET A 529 5.31 34.64 2.37
CA MET A 529 5.25 36.11 2.38
C MET A 529 6.32 36.73 3.31
N VAL A 530 6.54 36.14 4.49
CA VAL A 530 7.62 36.60 5.38
C VAL A 530 9.00 36.23 4.83
N CYS A 531 9.19 35.04 4.24
CA CYS A 531 10.45 34.63 3.62
C CYS A 531 10.89 35.60 2.51
N ASP A 532 9.97 35.99 1.63
CA ASP A 532 10.27 36.91 0.54
C ASP A 532 10.45 38.35 1.05
N THR A 533 9.82 38.73 2.16
CA THR A 533 10.11 39.99 2.87
C THR A 533 11.50 39.99 3.50
N LEU A 534 11.96 38.87 4.07
CA LEU A 534 13.33 38.74 4.62
C LEU A 534 14.39 38.75 3.52
N LYS A 535 14.12 38.19 2.33
CA LYS A 535 15.00 38.26 1.15
C LYS A 535 15.19 39.66 0.58
N ALA A 536 14.29 40.59 0.90
CA ALA A 536 14.40 41.99 0.54
C ALA A 536 15.31 42.80 1.50
N LYS A 537 15.86 42.16 2.56
CA LYS A 537 16.86 42.74 3.46
C LYS A 537 18.23 42.13 3.17
N ASP A 538 19.27 42.96 3.13
CA ASP A 538 20.67 42.51 3.00
C ASP A 538 21.20 41.74 4.24
N GLU A 539 20.40 41.68 5.31
CA GLU A 539 20.64 41.00 6.59
C GLU A 539 20.53 39.45 6.49
N PHE A 540 19.92 38.94 5.41
CA PHE A 540 19.76 37.51 5.15
C PHE A 540 20.35 37.11 3.78
N PRO A 541 20.99 35.94 3.67
CA PRO A 541 21.47 35.44 2.39
C PRO A 541 20.29 35.03 1.48
N ARG A 542 20.46 35.12 0.16
CA ARG A 542 19.36 34.95 -0.80
C ARG A 542 18.81 33.51 -0.90
N ASP A 543 19.49 32.54 -0.29
CA ASP A 543 19.15 31.11 -0.28
C ASP A 543 18.19 30.69 0.85
N ILE A 544 17.76 31.62 1.73
CA ILE A 544 16.74 31.31 2.74
C ILE A 544 15.44 30.79 2.11
N HIS A 545 14.78 29.86 2.78
CA HIS A 545 13.59 29.19 2.23
C HIS A 545 12.64 28.65 3.30
N VAL A 546 11.36 28.53 2.95
CA VAL A 546 10.33 27.96 3.82
C VAL A 546 10.51 26.44 3.92
N VAL A 547 10.53 25.94 5.15
CA VAL A 547 10.70 24.52 5.48
C VAL A 547 9.54 24.04 6.36
N LYS A 548 9.24 22.74 6.30
CA LYS A 548 8.23 22.09 7.14
C LYS A 548 8.90 21.45 8.37
N ARG A 549 8.16 21.28 9.47
CA ARG A 549 8.60 20.82 10.81
C ARG A 549 9.61 19.64 10.87
N ASN A 550 9.67 18.74 9.89
CA ASN A 550 10.60 17.61 9.91
C ASN A 550 11.85 17.82 9.04
N TRP A 551 11.94 18.92 8.28
CA TRP A 551 12.99 19.16 7.28
C TRP A 551 14.40 19.29 7.89
N ALA A 552 14.53 19.78 9.12
CA ALA A 552 15.84 19.85 9.79
C ALA A 552 16.50 18.47 9.94
N PHE A 553 15.68 17.41 10.05
CA PHE A 553 16.11 16.02 10.19
C PHE A 553 16.13 15.26 8.86
N GLY A 554 15.75 15.92 7.75
CA GLY A 554 16.02 15.45 6.39
C GLY A 554 17.47 15.72 5.99
N GLY A 555 18.10 14.72 5.38
CA GLY A 555 19.39 14.84 4.67
C GLY A 555 19.21 15.38 3.25
#